data_AF-A0A401HUW4-F1
#
_entry.id   AF-A0A401HUW4-F1
#
_cell.length_a   1.000
_cell.length_b   1.000
_cell.length_c   1.000
_cell.angle_alpha   90.00
_cell.angle_beta   90.00
_cell.angle_gamma   90.00
#
_symmetry.space_group_name_H-M   'P 1'
#
loop_
_entity.id
_entity.type
_entity.pdbx_description
1 polymer ?
#
loop_
_entity_poly.entity_id
_entity_poly.type
_entity_poly.pdbx_seq_one_letter_code
_entity_poly.pdbx_strand_id
1 'polypeptide(L)'
;MPDVDRLPAPVQLRQWLNELYPATLKELALGGGEVQQLLERRPGPWMKPLLQRLLFAAALGRVQNTKEALAAYVLSCEAEELS
;
A
#
# COMPACT_ATOMS: atom_id res chain seq x y z
N MET A 1 -7.17 -17.86 -0.96
CA MET A 1 -6.92 -17.36 0.41
C MET A 1 -6.85 -18.56 1.34
N PRO A 2 -5.92 -18.61 2.30
CA PRO A 2 -5.91 -19.68 3.29
C PRO A 2 -7.16 -19.62 4.17
N ASP A 3 -7.57 -20.78 4.68
CA ASP A 3 -8.63 -20.95 5.68
C ASP A 3 -8.25 -20.17 6.95
N VAL A 4 -9.01 -19.12 7.30
CA VAL A 4 -8.67 -18.20 8.40
C VAL A 4 -8.98 -18.81 9.78
N ASP A 5 -9.78 -19.88 9.82
CA ASP A 5 -10.23 -20.53 11.05
C ASP A 5 -9.23 -21.57 11.57
N ARG A 6 -8.24 -21.97 10.75
CA ARG A 6 -7.12 -22.83 11.17
C ARG A 6 -5.80 -22.09 11.07
N LEU A 7 -5.25 -21.68 12.22
CA LEU A 7 -3.91 -21.09 12.27
C LEU A 7 -2.89 -22.06 11.63
N PRO A 8 -2.17 -21.65 10.57
CA PRO A 8 -1.19 -22.50 9.90
C PRO A 8 -0.01 -22.80 10.83
N ALA A 9 0.71 -23.91 10.59
CA ALA A 9 1.94 -24.17 11.34
C ALA A 9 2.92 -22.98 11.18
N PRO A 10 3.78 -22.68 12.16
CA PRO A 10 4.65 -21.50 12.12
C PRO A 10 5.50 -21.36 10.86
N VAL A 11 5.87 -22.48 10.22
CA VAL A 11 6.61 -22.48 8.95
C VAL A 11 5.75 -22.02 7.76
N GLN A 12 4.49 -22.45 7.68
CA GLN A 12 3.55 -22.02 6.65
C GLN A 12 3.13 -20.57 6.85
N LEU A 13 3.00 -20.11 8.10
CA LEU A 13 2.76 -18.69 8.38
C LEU A 13 3.89 -17.82 7.84
N ARG A 14 5.15 -18.21 8.06
CA ARG A 14 6.32 -17.47 7.55
C ARG A 14 6.37 -17.46 6.02
N GLN A 15 6.08 -18.58 5.37
CA GLN A 15 6.02 -18.66 3.91
C GLN A 15 4.93 -17.73 3.36
N TRP A 16 3.74 -17.77 3.93
CA TRP A 16 2.65 -16.87 3.55
C TRP A 16 2.98 -15.40 3.78
N LEU A 17 3.61 -15.06 4.91
CA LEU A 17 4.09 -13.70 5.17
C LEU A 17 5.16 -13.24 4.16
N ASN A 18 5.99 -14.15 3.65
CA ASN A 18 6.98 -13.85 2.61
C ASN A 18 6.34 -13.68 1.21
N GLU A 19 5.13 -14.18 0.99
CA GLU A 19 4.38 -13.99 -0.26
C GLU A 19 3.68 -12.62 -0.33
N LEU A 20 3.48 -11.95 0.81
CA LEU A 20 2.94 -10.59 0.86
C LEU A 20 3.98 -9.60 0.32
N TYR A 21 3.71 -9.04 -0.86
CA TYR A 21 4.54 -8.02 -1.47
C TYR A 21 3.70 -6.86 -1.97
N PRO A 22 4.08 -5.59 -1.69
CA PRO A 22 5.12 -5.16 -0.76
C PRO A 22 4.73 -5.36 0.71
N ALA A 23 5.70 -5.69 1.58
CA ALA A 23 5.47 -5.88 3.02
C ALA A 23 5.87 -4.65 3.85
N THR A 24 6.70 -3.76 3.30
CA THR A 24 7.21 -2.56 3.96
C THR A 24 7.10 -1.31 3.09
N LEU A 25 7.10 -0.13 3.72
CA LEU A 25 7.07 1.15 2.99
C LEU A 25 8.29 1.36 2.07
N LYS A 26 9.42 0.70 2.34
CA LYS A 26 10.62 0.79 1.50
C LYS A 26 10.49 -0.01 0.20
N GLU A 27 9.60 -0.99 0.17
CA GLU A 27 9.33 -1.83 -1.00
C GLU A 27 8.19 -1.27 -1.85
N LEU A 28 7.49 -0.23 -1.37
CA LEU A 28 6.49 0.47 -2.14
C LEU A 28 7.18 1.20 -3.31
N ALA A 29 6.69 0.99 -4.53
CA ALA A 29 7.27 1.59 -5.73
C ALA A 29 7.11 3.11 -5.78
N LEU A 30 6.20 3.67 -4.98
CA LEU A 30 5.91 5.10 -4.88
C LEU A 30 6.32 5.63 -3.50
N GLY A 31 7.25 6.59 -3.46
CA GLY A 31 7.72 7.22 -2.24
C GLY A 31 6.91 8.45 -1.83
N GLY A 32 7.18 8.95 -0.61
CA GLY A 32 6.52 10.15 -0.11
C GLY A 32 6.84 11.43 -0.91
N GLY A 33 8.01 11.48 -1.56
CA GLY A 33 8.38 12.60 -2.43
C GLY A 33 7.54 12.62 -3.71
N GLU A 34 7.33 11.48 -4.35
CA GLU A 34 6.43 11.37 -5.50
C GLU A 34 4.98 11.68 -5.11
N VAL A 35 4.50 11.16 -3.98
CA VAL A 35 3.15 11.47 -3.46
C VAL A 35 3.00 12.98 -3.18
N GLN A 36 4.02 13.62 -2.62
CA GLN A 36 4.03 15.06 -2.37
C GLN A 36 3.90 15.85 -3.69
N GLN A 37 4.62 15.46 -4.72
CA GLN A 37 4.55 16.08 -6.04
C GLN A 37 3.19 15.86 -6.69
N LEU A 38 2.65 14.65 -6.58
CA LEU A 38 1.37 14.27 -7.16
C LEU A 38 0.19 15.06 -6.58
N LEU A 39 0.22 15.31 -5.28
CA LEU A 39 -0.85 15.99 -4.55
C LEU A 39 -0.63 17.50 -4.39
N GLU A 40 0.51 18.00 -4.87
CA GLU A 40 0.96 19.41 -4.72
C GLU A 40 0.85 19.94 -3.26
N ARG A 41 0.93 19.03 -2.28
CA ARG A 41 0.68 19.32 -0.87
C ARG A 41 1.97 19.29 -0.07
N ARG A 42 2.14 20.20 0.89
CA ARG A 42 3.31 20.20 1.77
C ARG A 42 3.35 18.93 2.65
N PRO A 43 4.53 18.32 2.83
CA PRO A 43 4.68 17.13 3.65
C PRO A 43 4.21 17.42 5.08
N GLY A 44 3.49 16.47 5.67
CA GLY A 44 2.84 16.65 6.96
C GLY A 44 2.32 15.34 7.55
N PRO A 45 1.55 15.42 8.66
CA PRO A 45 1.08 14.25 9.40
C PRO A 45 0.17 13.30 8.58
N TRP A 46 -0.36 13.78 7.45
CA TRP A 46 -1.18 13.02 6.49
C TRP A 46 -0.36 12.06 5.61
N MET A 47 0.94 12.26 5.47
CA MET A 47 1.78 11.49 4.54
C MET A 47 1.94 10.03 4.98
N LYS A 48 2.26 9.81 6.25
CA LYS A 48 2.44 8.46 6.81
C LYS A 48 1.19 7.58 6.67
N PRO A 49 -0.02 8.02 7.06
CA PRO A 49 -1.21 7.20 6.91
C PRO A 49 -1.56 6.94 5.44
N LEU A 50 -1.31 7.88 4.52
CA LEU A 50 -1.52 7.67 3.09
C LEU A 50 -0.57 6.60 2.53
N LEU A 51 0.73 6.68 2.83
CA LEU A 51 1.71 5.67 2.42
C LEU A 51 1.38 4.29 2.99
N GLN A 52 0.86 4.22 4.22
CA GLN A 52 0.36 2.98 4.81
C GLN A 52 -0.87 2.44 4.07
N ARG A 53 -1.83 3.29 3.68
CA ARG A 53 -2.99 2.88 2.86
C ARG A 53 -2.54 2.28 1.52
N LEU A 54 -1.55 2.91 0.86
CA LEU A 54 -0.97 2.41 -0.39
C LEU A 54 -0.29 1.06 -0.21
N LEU A 55 0.50 0.91 0.86
CA LEU A 55 1.12 -0.36 1.22
C LEU A 55 0.08 -1.46 1.40
N PHE A 56 -1.00 -1.22 2.16
CA PHE A 56 -2.06 -2.21 2.34
C PHE A 56 -2.77 -2.55 1.03
N ALA A 57 -3.09 -1.55 0.20
CA ALA A 57 -3.73 -1.76 -1.09
C ALA A 57 -2.87 -2.62 -2.01
N ALA A 58 -1.56 -2.36 -2.05
CA ALA A 58 -0.60 -3.12 -2.84
C ALA A 58 -0.39 -4.54 -2.30
N ALA A 59 -0.17 -4.69 -0.99
CA ALA A 59 0.02 -5.98 -0.32
C ALA A 59 -1.18 -6.91 -0.48
N LEU A 60 -2.40 -6.34 -0.48
CA LEU A 60 -3.64 -7.09 -0.69
C LEU A 60 -3.94 -7.36 -2.17
N GLY A 61 -3.08 -6.94 -3.10
CA GLY A 61 -3.27 -7.11 -4.54
C GLY A 61 -4.41 -6.26 -5.13
N ARG A 62 -4.90 -5.24 -4.41
CA ARG A 62 -5.93 -4.31 -4.91
C ARG A 62 -5.35 -3.35 -5.95
N VAL A 63 -4.08 -3.00 -5.81
CA VAL A 63 -3.33 -2.12 -6.70
C VAL A 63 -1.99 -2.78 -7.00
N GLN A 64 -1.53 -2.70 -8.24
CA GLN A 64 -0.19 -3.17 -8.57
C GLN A 64 0.86 -2.26 -7.91
N ASN A 65 1.92 -2.84 -7.35
CA ASN A 65 3.04 -2.08 -6.78
C ASN A 65 3.94 -1.49 -7.88
N THR A 66 3.37 -0.62 -8.71
CA THR A 66 4.05 0.15 -9.77
C THR A 66 3.77 1.62 -9.54
N LYS A 67 4.65 2.50 -10.01
CA LYS A 67 4.52 3.95 -9.79
C LYS A 67 3.21 4.47 -10.37
N GLU A 68 2.87 4.01 -11.56
CA GLU A 68 1.72 4.44 -12.35
C GLU A 68 0.41 4.03 -11.68
N ALA A 69 0.29 2.76 -11.27
CA ALA A 69 -0.93 2.25 -10.63
C ALA A 69 -1.14 2.88 -9.24
N LEU A 70 -0.07 3.04 -8.46
CA LEU A 70 -0.15 3.70 -7.15
C LEU A 70 -0.51 5.19 -7.29
N ALA A 71 0.08 5.90 -8.25
CA ALA A 71 -0.26 7.30 -8.52
C ALA A 71 -1.74 7.47 -8.90
N ALA A 72 -2.24 6.64 -9.82
CA ALA A 72 -3.65 6.65 -10.20
C ALA A 72 -4.57 6.40 -8.98
N TYR A 73 -4.20 5.45 -8.13
CA TYR A 73 -4.96 5.14 -6.92
C TYR A 73 -4.98 6.30 -5.91
N VAL A 74 -3.85 6.99 -5.71
CA VAL A 74 -3.79 8.19 -4.87
C VAL A 74 -4.77 9.26 -5.38
N LEU A 75 -4.77 9.53 -6.68
CA LEU A 75 -5.67 10.53 -7.27
C LEU A 75 -7.15 10.14 -7.13
N SER A 76 -7.50 8.86 -7.25
CA SER A 76 -8.88 8.41 -7.01
C SER A 76 -9.32 8.58 -5.55
N CYS A 77 -8.43 8.33 -4.58
CA CYS A 77 -8.77 8.51 -3.17
C CYS A 77 -9.05 9.98 -2.81
N GLU A 78 -8.29 10.92 -3.36
CA GLU A 78 -8.55 12.35 -3.14
C GLU A 78 -9.86 12.80 -3.83
N ALA A 79 -10.15 12.26 -5.02
CA ALA A 79 -11.40 12.57 -5.71
C ALA A 79 -12.65 12.13 -4.93
N GLU A 80 -12.57 11.00 -4.20
CA GLU A 80 -13.64 10.52 -3.32
C GLU A 80 -13.77 11.34 -2.02
N GLU A 81 -12.66 11.87 -1.48
CA GLU A 81 -12.68 12.72 -0.27
C GLU A 81 -13.17 14.15 -0.54
N LEU A 82 -13.24 14.58 -1.80
CA LEU A 82 -13.73 15.89 -2.25
C LEU A 82 -15.20 15.87 -2.75
N SER A 83 -15.88 14.73 -2.70
CA SER A 83 -17.28 14.54 -3.10
C SER A 83 -18.23 14.42 -1.92
#